data_AF-A0A345YLE6-F1
#
_entry.id   AF-A0A345YLE6-F1
#
_cell.length_a   1.000
_cell.length_b   1.000
_cell.length_c   1.000
_cell.angle_alpha   90.00
_cell.angle_beta   90.00
_cell.angle_gamma   90.00
#
_symmetry.space_group_name_H-M   'P 1'
#
loop_
_entity.id
_entity.type
_entity.pdbx_description
1 polymer ?
#
loop_
_entity_poly.entity_id
_entity_poly.type
_entity_poly.pdbx_seq_one_letter_code
_entity_poly.pdbx_strand_id
1 'polypeptide(L)'
;MPIYEFRCESAHEYERSVPMSARDADLTCPDCGAPARRRISAPRLGALGSPAGRLLESTAASAHAPAVVDQIPGTPRRTARTTADPRHAKLPRP
;
A
#
# COMPACT_ATOMS: atom_id res chain seq x y z
N MET A 1 1.27 26.41 -11.22
CA MET A 1 2.69 26.25 -10.81
C MET A 1 2.78 25.15 -9.76
N PRO A 2 3.55 24.06 -9.99
CA PRO A 2 3.71 23.01 -8.98
C PRO A 2 4.50 23.53 -7.78
N ILE A 3 4.23 22.94 -6.61
CA ILE A 3 4.97 23.18 -5.36
C ILE A 3 5.93 22.00 -5.16
N TYR A 4 7.17 22.30 -4.79
CA TYR A 4 8.15 21.29 -4.40
C TYR A 4 8.77 21.64 -3.05
N GLU A 5 9.26 20.62 -2.38
CA GLU A 5 10.01 20.71 -1.14
C GLU A 5 11.51 20.77 -1.43
N PHE A 6 12.22 21.64 -0.72
CA PHE A 6 13.66 21.84 -0.82
C PHE A 6 14.31 21.67 0.55
N ARG A 7 15.56 21.21 0.55
CA ARG A 7 16.38 21.12 1.77
C ARG A 7 17.81 21.55 1.52
N CYS A 8 18.34 22.33 2.46
CA CYS A 8 19.74 22.73 2.48
C CYS A 8 20.60 21.79 3.33
N GLU A 9 21.92 21.97 3.27
CA GLU A 9 22.90 21.20 4.05
C GLU A 9 22.73 21.38 5.57
N SER A 10 22.22 22.55 6.00
CA SER A 10 21.88 22.82 7.40
C SER A 10 20.56 22.18 7.86
N ALA A 11 19.96 21.29 7.06
CA ALA A 11 18.74 20.56 7.38
C ALA A 11 17.45 21.38 7.48
N HIS A 12 17.41 22.64 7.04
CA HIS A 12 16.16 23.39 6.90
C HIS A 12 15.34 22.88 5.72
N GLU A 13 14.02 22.77 5.92
CA GLU A 13 13.06 22.27 4.93
C GLU A 13 12.03 23.35 4.65
N TYR A 14 11.72 23.56 3.36
CA TYR A 14 10.77 24.59 2.94
C TYR A 14 10.15 24.26 1.57
N GLU A 15 8.99 24.84 1.31
CA GLU A 15 8.25 24.66 0.06
C GLU A 15 8.34 25.90 -0.85
N ARG A 16 8.48 25.66 -2.16
CA ARG A 16 8.45 26.72 -3.19
C ARG A 16 7.70 26.29 -4.43
N SER A 17 6.97 27.24 -5.02
CA SER A 17 6.39 27.11 -6.35
C SER A 17 7.44 27.50 -7.39
N VAL A 18 7.81 26.56 -8.26
CA VAL A 18 8.81 26.79 -9.33
C VAL A 18 8.32 26.18 -10.64
N PRO A 19 8.75 26.70 -11.80
CA PRO A 19 8.45 26.07 -13.07
C PRO A 19 8.99 24.65 -13.13
N MET A 20 8.22 23.79 -13.79
CA MET A 20 8.58 22.38 -13.93
C MET A 20 9.91 22.19 -14.67
N SER A 21 10.33 23.18 -15.47
CA SER A 21 11.66 23.28 -16.10
C SER A 21 12.80 23.61 -15.15
N ALA A 22 12.54 24.25 -13.99
CA ALA A 22 13.56 24.65 -13.01
C ALA A 22 13.47 23.87 -11.69
N ARG A 23 12.69 22.78 -11.66
CA ARG A 23 12.46 21.96 -10.45
C ARG A 23 13.73 21.38 -9.82
N ASP A 24 14.78 21.16 -10.60
CA ASP A 24 16.04 20.54 -10.18
C ASP A 24 17.17 21.58 -10.04
N ALA A 25 16.87 22.88 -10.19
CA ALA A 25 17.83 23.96 -9.97
C ALA A 25 18.06 24.19 -8.47
N ASP A 26 19.29 24.52 -8.10
CA ASP A 26 19.65 24.88 -6.72
C ASP A 26 19.03 26.24 -6.37
N LEU A 27 18.42 26.32 -5.19
CA LEU A 27 17.84 27.55 -4.64
C LEU A 27 18.63 28.00 -3.41
N THR A 28 18.55 29.28 -3.08
CA THR A 28 19.07 29.81 -1.83
C THR A 28 18.10 29.52 -0.69
N CYS A 29 18.58 28.90 0.39
CA CYS A 29 17.81 28.67 1.60
C CYS A 29 17.41 30.02 2.24
N PRO A 30 16.11 30.24 2.56
CA PRO A 30 15.67 31.50 3.17
C PRO A 30 16.18 31.69 4.61
N ASP A 31 16.58 30.61 5.29
CA ASP A 31 16.99 30.67 6.70
C ASP A 31 18.51 30.84 6.88
N CYS A 32 19.32 30.14 6.07
CA CYS A 32 20.78 30.14 6.23
C CYS A 32 21.57 30.60 5.00
N GLY A 33 20.92 30.86 3.86
CA GLY A 33 21.59 31.30 2.63
C GLY A 33 22.38 30.20 1.89
N ALA A 34 22.49 28.99 2.45
CA ALA A 34 23.15 27.87 1.80
C ALA A 34 22.37 27.38 0.56
N PRO A 35 23.04 26.71 -0.41
CA PRO A 35 22.34 26.06 -1.51
C PRO A 35 21.42 24.96 -0.99
N ALA A 36 20.23 24.89 -1.58
CA ALA A 36 19.17 23.94 -1.24
C ALA A 36 18.71 23.23 -2.50
N ARG A 37 18.56 21.90 -2.40
CA ARG A 37 18.16 21.04 -3.50
C ARG A 37 16.74 20.55 -3.29
N ARG A 38 16.03 20.30 -4.40
CA ARG A 38 14.72 19.66 -4.36
C ARG A 38 14.84 18.30 -3.68
N ARG A 39 13.96 18.04 -2.72
CA ARG A 39 13.78 16.71 -2.16
C ARG A 39 12.67 15.98 -2.91
N ILE A 40 12.88 14.69 -3.11
CA ILE A 40 11.78 13.77 -3.38
C ILE A 40 11.35 13.27 -2.01
N SER A 41 10.30 13.87 -1.45
CA SER A 41 9.68 13.31 -0.24
C SER A 41 9.07 11.97 -0.58
N ALA A 42 9.08 11.06 0.40
CA ALA A 42 8.49 9.74 0.32
C ALA A 42 6.97 9.87 0.10
N PRO A 43 6.46 9.77 -1.14
CA PRO A 43 5.07 10.08 -1.38
C PRO A 43 4.24 8.89 -0.90
N ARG A 44 3.67 9.02 0.30
CA ARG A 44 2.82 8.00 0.94
C ARG A 44 3.44 6.59 0.95
N LEU A 45 4.73 6.45 1.21
CA LEU A 45 5.33 5.11 1.39
C LEU A 45 4.62 4.31 2.49
N GLY A 46 4.08 4.97 3.53
CA GLY A 46 3.28 4.30 4.56
C GLY A 46 1.93 3.72 4.07
N ALA A 47 1.47 4.09 2.87
CA ALA A 47 0.32 3.45 2.25
C ALA A 47 0.68 2.07 1.66
N LEU A 48 1.95 1.86 1.30
CA LEU A 48 2.46 0.56 0.86
C LEU A 48 2.43 -0.40 2.06
N GLY A 49 1.75 -1.53 1.89
CA GLY A 49 1.55 -2.50 2.98
C GLY A 49 0.42 -2.17 3.96
N SER A 50 -0.28 -1.04 3.82
CA SER A 50 -1.55 -0.80 4.53
C SER A 50 -2.65 -1.77 4.05
N PRO A 51 -3.73 -2.00 4.83
CA PRO A 51 -4.85 -2.83 4.36
C PRO A 51 -5.44 -2.37 3.02
N ALA A 52 -5.59 -1.06 2.82
CA ALA A 52 -6.05 -0.49 1.56
C ALA A 52 -5.04 -0.72 0.41
N GLY A 53 -3.75 -0.54 0.68
CA GLY A 53 -2.70 -0.82 -0.31
C GLY A 53 -2.65 -2.29 -0.74
N ARG A 54 -2.77 -3.23 0.22
CA ARG A 54 -2.84 -4.67 -0.09
C ARG A 54 -4.08 -5.03 -0.89
N LEU A 55 -5.22 -4.39 -0.61
CA LEU A 55 -6.46 -4.62 -1.36
C LEU A 55 -6.30 -4.20 -2.84
N LEU A 56 -5.73 -3.01 -3.08
CA LEU A 56 -5.45 -2.54 -4.44
C LEU A 56 -4.51 -3.49 -5.19
N GLU A 57 -3.41 -3.90 -4.56
CA GLU A 57 -2.44 -4.84 -5.14
C GLU A 57 -3.09 -6.18 -5.48
N SER A 58 -3.81 -6.79 -4.54
CA SER A 58 -4.49 -8.08 -4.77
C SER A 58 -5.55 -8.00 -5.88
N THR A 59 -6.25 -6.86 -5.99
CA THR A 59 -7.23 -6.64 -7.05
C THR A 59 -6.55 -6.53 -8.41
N ALA A 60 -5.44 -5.79 -8.52
CA ALA A 60 -4.67 -5.71 -9.75
C ALA A 60 -4.10 -7.07 -10.17
N ALA A 61 -3.54 -7.82 -9.21
CA ALA A 61 -2.99 -9.15 -9.45
C ALA A 61 -4.04 -10.16 -9.96
N SER A 62 -5.31 -10.02 -9.57
CA SER A 62 -6.38 -10.94 -9.97
C SER A 62 -6.59 -11.08 -11.49
N ALA A 63 -6.19 -10.08 -12.27
CA ALA A 63 -6.26 -10.13 -13.74
C ALA A 63 -5.35 -11.20 -14.36
N HIS A 64 -4.24 -11.55 -13.68
CA HIS A 64 -3.21 -12.44 -14.22
C HIS A 64 -2.83 -13.58 -13.28
N ALA A 65 -3.10 -13.44 -11.98
CA ALA A 65 -2.83 -14.43 -10.93
C ALA A 65 -3.97 -14.45 -9.89
N PRO A 66 -5.19 -14.85 -10.28
CA PRO A 66 -6.32 -14.91 -9.35
C PRO A 66 -6.10 -15.97 -8.27
N ALA A 67 -6.43 -15.64 -7.03
CA ALA A 67 -6.46 -16.61 -5.95
C ALA A 67 -7.64 -17.58 -6.14
N VAL A 68 -7.34 -18.89 -6.19
CA VAL A 68 -8.36 -19.94 -6.17
C VAL A 68 -8.65 -20.26 -4.71
N VAL A 69 -9.91 -20.10 -4.30
CA VAL A 69 -10.37 -20.38 -2.94
C VAL A 69 -11.48 -21.41 -2.97
N ASP A 70 -11.42 -22.39 -2.06
CA ASP A 70 -12.47 -23.41 -1.92
C ASP A 70 -13.67 -22.91 -1.10
N GLN A 71 -13.52 -21.76 -0.42
CA GLN A 71 -14.53 -21.15 0.44
C GLN A 71 -14.43 -19.62 0.41
N ILE A 72 -15.55 -18.95 0.63
CA ILE A 72 -15.61 -17.48 0.66
C ILE A 72 -14.89 -16.97 1.92
N PRO A 73 -13.86 -16.11 1.79
CA PRO A 73 -13.16 -15.53 2.93
C PRO A 73 -14.12 -14.80 3.89
N GLY A 74 -13.91 -14.96 5.20
CA GLY A 74 -14.77 -14.35 6.22
C GLY A 74 -16.07 -15.09 6.52
N THR A 75 -16.38 -16.15 5.77
CA THR A 75 -17.48 -17.05 6.13
C THR A 75 -17.04 -18.05 7.20
N PRO A 76 -17.81 -18.25 8.29
CA PRO A 76 -17.46 -19.24 9.29
C PRO A 76 -17.50 -20.62 8.64
N ARG A 77 -16.44 -21.41 8.84
CA ARG A 77 -16.39 -22.80 8.36
C ARG A 77 -17.52 -23.56 9.04
N ARG A 78 -18.59 -23.86 8.29
CA ARG A 78 -19.64 -24.75 8.77
C ARG A 78 -19.02 -26.14 8.91
N THR A 79 -18.79 -26.55 10.15
CA THR A 79 -18.49 -27.94 10.42
C THR A 79 -19.70 -28.76 9.95
N ALA A 80 -19.45 -29.83 9.19
CA ALA A 80 -20.49 -30.77 8.87
C ALA A 80 -21.05 -31.30 10.19
N ARG A 81 -22.36 -31.21 10.41
CA ARG A 81 -22.98 -31.78 11.60
C ARG A 81 -22.82 -33.28 11.50
N THR A 82 -21.97 -33.84 12.35
CA THR A 82 -21.89 -35.29 12.56
C THR A 82 -23.20 -35.72 13.19
N THR A 83 -24.02 -36.45 12.45
CA THR A 83 -25.24 -37.03 13.00
C THR A 83 -24.87 -38.30 13.76
N ALA A 84 -25.40 -38.42 14.97
CA ALA A 84 -25.22 -39.59 15.84
C ALA A 84 -26.33 -40.65 15.61
N ASP A 85 -26.89 -40.71 14.40
CA ASP A 85 -27.92 -41.69 14.08
C ASP A 85 -27.33 -43.11 14.10
N PRO A 86 -27.82 -44.02 14.96
CA PRO A 86 -27.29 -45.37 15.06
C PRO A 86 -27.43 -46.17 13.74
N ARG A 87 -28.32 -45.76 12.83
CA ARG A 87 -28.46 -46.38 11.50
C ARG A 87 -27.23 -46.16 10.61
N HIS A 88 -26.40 -45.16 10.89
CA HIS A 88 -25.15 -44.93 10.15
C HIS A 88 -24.16 -46.10 10.27
N ALA A 89 -24.22 -46.87 11.36
CA ALA A 89 -23.41 -48.08 11.52
C ALA A 89 -23.74 -49.18 10.49
N LYS A 90 -24.91 -49.09 9.82
CA LYS A 90 -25.37 -50.04 8.81
C LYS A 90 -25.04 -49.63 7.38
N LEU A 91 -24.48 -48.43 7.17
CA LEU A 91 -24.08 -47.98 5.84
C LEU A 91 -22.84 -48.76 5.37
N PRO A 92 -22.71 -49.07 4.06
CA PRO A 92 -21.50 -49.62 3.50
C PRO A 92 -20.33 -48.68 3.78
N ARG A 93 -19.25 -49.21 4.33
CA ARG A 93 -18.03 -48.42 4.54
C ARG A 93 -17.27 -48.34 3.20
N PRO A 94 -16.73 -47.16 2.84
CA PRO A 94 -15.82 -47.04 1.72
C PRO A 94 -14.52 -47.82 1.96
#